data_AF-A0A916D4R1-F1
#
_entry.id   AF-A0A916D4R1-F1
#
_cell.length_a   1.000
_cell.length_b   1.000
_cell.length_c   1.000
_cell.angle_alpha   90.00
_cell.angle_beta   90.00
_cell.angle_gamma   90.00
#
_symmetry.space_group_name_H-M   'P 1'
#
loop_
_entity.id
_entity.type
_entity.pdbx_description
1 polymer ?
#
loop_
_entity_poly.entity_id
_entity_poly.type
_entity_poly.pdbx_seq_one_letter_code
_entity_poly.pdbx_strand_id
1 'polypeptide(L)'
;LRSGAAEITPELDAGSVADSLTVAAPRNAVMALKDVRASGGCGVLVSEDAILDAIPRLAAATGVFAEPAAAIALAGLEIALAEGYVARDERVVLLVTGTGLKDVPAASRRVRVPEPASPTMEAVEALFG
;
A
#
# COMPACT_ATOMS: atom_id res chain seq x y z
N LEU A 1 -8.66 8.28 15.43
CA LEU A 1 -7.37 8.14 16.14
C LEU A 1 -6.86 9.48 16.66
N ARG A 2 -6.47 10.42 15.78
CA ARG A 2 -5.87 11.73 16.17
C ARG A 2 -6.75 12.61 17.05
N SER A 3 -8.07 12.58 16.85
CA SER A 3 -9.04 13.35 17.66
C SER A 3 -9.29 12.81 19.07
N GLY A 4 -8.75 11.64 19.43
CA GLY A 4 -9.06 11.00 20.72
C GLY A 4 -10.49 10.45 20.86
N ALA A 5 -11.32 10.54 19.80
CA ALA A 5 -12.73 10.12 19.85
C ALA A 5 -12.92 8.66 20.31
N ALA A 6 -13.93 8.42 21.16
CA ALA A 6 -14.29 7.09 21.63
C ALA A 6 -15.11 6.30 20.59
N GLU A 7 -15.79 7.00 19.69
CA GLU A 7 -16.68 6.46 18.67
C GLU A 7 -16.15 6.77 17.26
N ILE A 8 -16.71 6.08 16.27
CA ILE A 8 -16.46 6.35 14.85
C ILE A 8 -17.67 7.02 14.21
N THR A 9 -17.38 7.95 13.30
CA THR A 9 -18.38 8.50 12.38
C THR A 9 -18.30 7.70 11.08
N PRO A 10 -19.41 7.11 10.60
CA PRO A 10 -19.43 6.45 9.30
C PRO A 10 -19.09 7.41 8.16
N GLU A 11 -18.32 6.93 7.18
CA GLU A 11 -18.02 7.65 5.93
C GLU A 11 -18.79 6.98 4.78
N LEU A 12 -19.95 7.53 4.44
CA LEU A 12 -20.89 6.85 3.53
C LEU A 12 -20.42 6.85 2.06
N ASP A 13 -19.59 7.83 1.69
CA ASP A 13 -19.08 8.01 0.32
C ASP A 13 -17.60 7.61 0.20
N ALA A 14 -17.15 6.66 1.04
CA ALA A 14 -15.79 6.16 1.00
C ALA A 14 -15.47 5.51 -0.36
N GLY A 15 -14.33 5.88 -0.94
CA GLY A 15 -13.81 5.30 -2.17
C GLY A 15 -12.28 5.33 -2.18
N SER A 16 -11.68 4.26 -2.72
CA SER A 16 -10.22 4.13 -2.87
C SER A 16 -9.90 3.05 -3.91
N VAL A 17 -8.71 3.13 -4.52
CA VAL A 17 -8.09 2.03 -5.28
C VAL A 17 -7.83 0.81 -4.41
N ALA A 18 -7.76 0.96 -3.08
CA ALA A 18 -7.74 -0.12 -2.13
C ALA A 18 -9.17 -0.50 -1.70
N ASP A 19 -9.93 -1.09 -2.64
CA ASP A 19 -11.34 -1.44 -2.47
C ASP A 19 -11.61 -2.28 -1.21
N SER A 20 -10.69 -3.18 -0.88
CA SER A 20 -10.79 -4.15 0.21
C SER A 20 -10.69 -3.50 1.59
N LEU A 21 -10.29 -2.23 1.65
CA LEU A 21 -10.31 -1.40 2.86
C LEU A 21 -11.41 -0.33 2.84
N THR A 22 -12.17 -0.22 1.75
CA THR A 22 -13.23 0.77 1.62
C THR A 22 -14.47 0.27 2.38
N VAL A 23 -14.59 0.72 3.62
CA VAL A 23 -15.67 0.33 4.53
C VAL A 23 -16.22 1.57 5.22
N ALA A 24 -17.50 1.86 5.00
CA ALA A 24 -18.14 3.06 5.55
C ALA A 24 -18.12 3.10 7.09
N ALA A 25 -18.38 1.97 7.75
CA ALA A 25 -18.30 1.84 9.21
C ALA A 25 -17.64 0.51 9.56
N PRO A 26 -16.33 0.49 9.87
CA PRO A 26 -15.64 -0.77 10.18
C PRO A 26 -16.25 -1.44 11.41
N ARG A 27 -16.70 -2.69 11.24
CA ARG A 27 -17.44 -3.44 12.27
C ARG A 27 -16.72 -3.49 13.63
N ASN A 28 -15.39 -3.58 13.60
CA ASN A 28 -14.56 -3.69 14.79
C ASN A 28 -13.79 -2.39 15.12
N ALA A 29 -14.27 -1.23 14.65
CA ALA A 29 -13.51 0.02 14.78
C ALA A 29 -13.15 0.39 16.23
N VAL A 30 -14.10 0.25 17.17
CA VAL A 30 -13.86 0.55 18.59
C VAL A 30 -12.78 -0.36 19.17
N MET A 31 -12.79 -1.64 18.80
CA MET A 31 -11.75 -2.61 19.20
C MET A 31 -10.39 -2.22 18.62
N ALA A 32 -10.32 -1.92 17.31
CA ALA A 32 -9.09 -1.47 16.67
C ALA A 32 -8.54 -0.16 17.28
N LEU A 33 -9.39 0.82 17.57
CA LEU A 33 -9.01 2.07 18.23
C LEU A 33 -8.44 1.81 19.63
N LYS A 34 -9.05 0.90 20.39
CA LYS A 34 -8.56 0.51 21.72
C LYS A 34 -7.17 -0.13 21.62
N ASP A 35 -6.98 -1.07 20.70
CA ASP A 35 -5.74 -1.83 20.58
C ASP A 35 -4.59 -0.97 20.08
N VAL A 36 -4.83 -0.08 19.10
CA VAL A 36 -3.84 0.89 18.62
C VAL A 36 -3.40 1.84 19.74
N ARG A 37 -4.33 2.29 20.59
CA ARG A 37 -4.00 3.15 21.74
C ARG A 37 -3.22 2.41 22.81
N ALA A 38 -3.65 1.19 23.13
CA ALA A 38 -3.03 0.37 24.16
C ALA A 38 -1.58 -0.01 23.79
N SER A 39 -1.27 -0.17 22.50
CA SER A 39 0.10 -0.40 22.03
C SER A 39 0.96 0.86 21.96
N GLY A 40 0.41 2.05 22.19
CA GLY A 40 1.08 3.33 21.93
C GLY A 40 1.29 3.60 20.43
N GLY A 41 0.61 2.86 19.56
CA GLY A 41 0.70 2.99 18.12
C GLY A 41 -0.03 4.21 17.56
N CYS A 42 0.06 4.37 16.24
CA CYS A 42 -0.56 5.47 15.52
C CYS A 42 -1.26 4.98 14.25
N GLY A 43 -1.87 5.93 13.53
CA GLY A 43 -2.41 5.70 12.19
C GLY A 43 -1.95 6.83 11.26
N VAL A 44 -1.62 6.46 10.04
CA VAL A 44 -1.21 7.36 8.96
C VAL A 44 -2.29 7.38 7.87
N LEU A 45 -2.34 8.48 7.12
CA LEU A 45 -3.18 8.58 5.93
C LEU A 45 -2.28 8.36 4.72
N VAL A 46 -2.71 7.52 3.79
CA VAL A 46 -1.97 7.19 2.58
C VAL A 46 -2.77 7.69 1.39
N SER A 47 -2.13 8.39 0.45
CA SER A 47 -2.79 8.85 -0.77
C SER A 47 -2.92 7.72 -1.79
N GLU A 48 -3.91 7.83 -2.66
CA GLU A 48 -4.15 6.88 -3.77
C GLU A 48 -2.88 6.63 -4.62
N ASP A 49 -2.14 7.71 -4.91
CA ASP A 49 -0.88 7.61 -5.66
C ASP A 49 0.20 6.84 -4.91
N ALA A 50 0.34 7.08 -3.60
CA ALA A 50 1.30 6.37 -2.77
C ALA A 50 0.97 4.87 -2.67
N ILE A 51 -0.32 4.51 -2.66
CA ILE A 51 -0.76 3.12 -2.73
C ILE A 51 -0.28 2.48 -4.04
N LEU A 52 -0.57 3.11 -5.17
CA LEU A 52 -0.23 2.59 -6.49
C LEU A 52 1.30 2.50 -6.68
N ASP A 53 2.05 3.48 -6.20
CA ASP A 53 3.52 3.49 -6.29
C ASP A 53 4.18 2.44 -5.39
N ALA A 54 3.55 2.08 -4.26
CA ALA A 54 4.08 1.06 -3.37
C ALA A 54 4.02 -0.35 -3.99
N ILE A 55 3.07 -0.63 -4.89
CA ILE A 55 2.91 -1.96 -5.53
C ILE A 55 4.19 -2.38 -6.29
N PRO A 56 4.65 -1.67 -7.33
CA PRO A 56 5.84 -2.07 -8.07
C PRO A 56 7.11 -1.92 -7.22
N ARG A 57 7.15 -0.99 -6.27
CA ARG A 57 8.31 -0.81 -5.38
C ARG A 57 8.49 -1.99 -4.45
N LEU A 58 7.42 -2.50 -3.84
CA LEU A 58 7.45 -3.69 -3.01
C LEU A 58 7.91 -4.91 -3.83
N ALA A 59 7.33 -5.08 -5.03
CA ALA A 59 7.68 -6.19 -5.91
C ALA A 59 9.14 -6.13 -6.36
N ALA A 60 9.63 -4.97 -6.81
CA ALA A 60 11.00 -4.79 -7.26
C ALA A 60 12.04 -4.98 -6.14
N ALA A 61 11.73 -4.55 -4.92
CA ALA A 61 12.65 -4.64 -3.80
C ALA A 61 12.68 -6.01 -3.12
N THR A 62 11.58 -6.78 -3.18
CA THR A 62 11.41 -8.00 -2.34
C THR A 62 10.95 -9.24 -3.11
N GLY A 63 10.50 -9.10 -4.36
CA GLY A 63 9.82 -10.16 -5.10
C GLY A 63 8.37 -10.42 -4.67
N VAL A 64 7.83 -9.64 -3.73
CA VAL A 64 6.44 -9.79 -3.25
C VAL A 64 5.49 -8.91 -4.06
N PHE A 65 4.63 -9.53 -4.86
CA PHE A 65 3.60 -8.82 -5.62
C PHE A 65 2.29 -8.71 -4.82
N ALA A 66 1.97 -7.50 -4.35
CA ALA A 66 0.83 -7.21 -3.49
C ALA A 66 -0.31 -6.49 -4.24
N GLU A 67 -1.55 -6.68 -3.80
CA GLU A 67 -2.70 -5.88 -4.24
C GLU A 67 -2.69 -4.47 -3.59
N PRO A 68 -3.46 -3.49 -4.08
CA PRO A 68 -3.46 -2.13 -3.53
C PRO A 68 -3.64 -2.06 -2.01
N ALA A 69 -4.62 -2.77 -1.47
CA ALA A 69 -4.89 -2.81 -0.02
C ALA A 69 -3.71 -3.35 0.81
N ALA A 70 -2.97 -4.32 0.27
CA ALA A 70 -1.81 -4.90 0.94
C ALA A 70 -0.55 -4.03 0.77
N ALA A 71 -0.41 -3.32 -0.37
CA ALA A 71 0.70 -2.40 -0.63
C ALA A 71 0.69 -1.16 0.29
N ILE A 72 -0.47 -0.80 0.87
CA ILE A 72 -0.59 0.25 1.91
C ILE A 72 0.38 0.02 3.06
N ALA A 73 0.71 -1.23 3.42
CA ALA A 73 1.66 -1.49 4.49
C ALA A 73 3.04 -0.85 4.22
N LEU A 74 3.53 -0.91 2.98
CA LEU A 74 4.79 -0.27 2.59
C LEU A 74 4.64 1.25 2.53
N ALA A 75 3.59 1.76 1.86
CA ALA A 75 3.36 3.21 1.75
C ALA A 75 3.19 3.86 3.13
N GLY A 76 2.49 3.20 4.04
CA GLY A 76 2.29 3.63 5.42
C GLY A 76 3.59 3.64 6.22
N LEU A 77 4.47 2.64 6.04
CA LEU A 77 5.79 2.63 6.66
C LEU A 77 6.63 3.81 6.18
N GLU A 78 6.61 4.14 4.90
CA GLU A 78 7.37 5.26 4.35
C GLU A 78 6.94 6.61 4.94
N ILE A 79 5.64 6.81 5.10
CA ILE A 79 5.08 7.98 5.79
C ILE A 79 5.47 7.95 7.28
N ALA A 80 5.37 6.80 7.94
CA ALA A 80 5.72 6.67 9.34
C ALA A 80 7.21 6.96 9.62
N LEU A 81 8.10 6.55 8.71
CA LEU A 81 9.52 6.91 8.73
C LEU A 81 9.73 8.41 8.51
N ALA A 82 8.99 9.02 7.58
CA ALA A 82 9.09 10.45 7.27
C ALA A 82 8.56 11.34 8.41
N GLU A 83 7.48 10.92 9.07
CA GLU A 83 6.87 11.61 10.23
C GLU A 83 7.59 11.28 11.56
N GLY A 84 8.55 10.36 11.55
CA GLY A 84 9.33 9.99 12.73
C GLY A 84 8.59 9.11 13.75
N TYR A 85 7.50 8.45 13.35
CA TYR A 85 6.84 7.43 14.19
C TYR A 85 7.63 6.12 14.25
N VAL A 86 8.51 5.87 13.29
CA VAL A 86 9.37 4.70 13.22
C VAL A 86 10.81 5.18 12.96
N ALA A 87 11.77 4.71 13.75
CA ALA A 87 13.18 4.98 13.54
C ALA A 87 13.80 4.04 12.48
N ARG A 88 14.90 4.47 11.87
CA ARG A 88 15.55 3.76 10.75
C ARG A 88 16.19 2.42 11.15
N ASP A 89 16.46 2.24 12.44
CA ASP A 89 17.07 1.05 13.04
C ASP A 89 16.04 0.11 13.68
N GLU A 90 14.76 0.46 13.66
CA GLU A 90 13.69 -0.40 14.14
C GLU A 90 13.46 -1.61 13.24
N ARG A 91 13.04 -2.71 13.86
CA ARG A 91 12.61 -3.91 13.13
C ARG A 91 11.11 -3.86 12.88
N VAL A 92 10.74 -3.72 11.62
CA VAL A 92 9.34 -3.64 11.18
C VAL A 92 8.91 -4.92 10.48
N VAL A 93 7.67 -5.35 10.75
CA VAL A 93 7.00 -6.42 10.00
C VAL A 93 5.87 -5.79 9.18
N LEU A 94 5.91 -5.98 7.87
CA LEU A 94 4.83 -5.58 6.97
C LEU A 94 3.90 -6.76 6.71
N LEU A 95 2.62 -6.61 7.03
CA LEU A 95 1.60 -7.62 6.77
C LEU A 95 1.04 -7.44 5.35
N VAL A 96 1.51 -8.27 4.42
CA VAL A 96 1.00 -8.29 3.05
C VAL A 96 -0.17 -9.28 2.98
N THR A 97 -1.38 -8.76 3.13
CA THR A 97 -2.60 -9.57 3.31
C THR A 97 -3.21 -10.13 2.03
N GLY A 98 -2.74 -9.67 0.86
CA GLY A 98 -3.32 -10.02 -0.42
C GLY A 98 -2.34 -9.98 -1.58
N THR A 99 -2.55 -10.89 -2.53
CA THR A 99 -1.72 -11.05 -3.74
C THR A 99 -2.13 -10.06 -4.82
N GLY A 100 -1.14 -9.48 -5.50
CA GLY A 100 -1.36 -8.58 -6.63
C GLY A 100 -2.08 -9.22 -7.82
N LEU A 101 -2.15 -10.55 -7.87
CA LEU A 101 -2.94 -11.28 -8.88
C LEU A 101 -4.46 -10.99 -8.81
N LYS A 102 -4.96 -10.47 -7.69
CA LYS A 102 -6.36 -10.05 -7.56
C LYS A 102 -6.68 -8.77 -8.36
N ASP A 103 -5.70 -7.89 -8.53
CA ASP A 103 -5.88 -6.59 -9.20
C ASP A 103 -4.65 -6.22 -10.03
N VAL A 104 -4.44 -6.99 -11.09
CA VAL A 104 -3.43 -6.70 -12.11
C VAL A 104 -3.66 -5.34 -12.79
N PRO A 105 -4.91 -4.90 -13.09
CA PRO A 105 -5.14 -3.57 -13.65
C PRO A 105 -4.58 -2.42 -12.82
N ALA A 106 -4.75 -2.43 -11.48
CA ALA A 106 -4.19 -1.38 -10.62
C ALA A 106 -2.65 -1.36 -10.69
N ALA A 107 -2.00 -2.51 -10.60
CA ALA A 107 -0.55 -2.63 -10.72
C ALA A 107 -0.03 -2.10 -12.06
N SER A 108 -0.76 -2.40 -13.14
CA SER A 108 -0.40 -2.02 -14.51
C SER A 108 -0.35 -0.50 -14.72
N ARG A 109 -1.02 0.30 -13.88
CA ARG A 109 -1.00 1.77 -13.96
C ARG A 109 0.38 2.38 -13.68
N ARG A 110 1.25 1.66 -12.98
CA ARG A 110 2.60 2.11 -12.61
C ARG A 110 3.70 1.28 -13.25
N VAL A 111 3.35 0.28 -14.05
CA VAL A 111 4.31 -0.57 -14.78
C VAL A 111 4.33 -0.13 -16.24
N ARG A 112 5.52 0.22 -16.73
CA ARG A 112 5.72 0.52 -18.14
C ARG A 112 6.05 -0.77 -18.89
N VAL A 113 5.17 -1.18 -19.78
CA VAL A 113 5.46 -2.23 -20.77
C VAL A 113 6.15 -1.57 -21.97
N PRO A 114 7.35 -2.00 -22.38
CA PRO A 114 8.01 -1.46 -23.56
C PRO A 114 7.24 -1.83 -24.84
N GLU A 115 7.40 -1.01 -25.89
CA GLU A 115 6.85 -1.34 -27.21
C GLU A 115 7.47 -2.63 -27.76
N PRO A 116 6.72 -3.42 -28.54
CA PRO A 116 7.25 -4.62 -29.18
C PRO A 116 8.49 -4.31 -30.03
N ALA A 117 9.57 -5.06 -29.80
CA ALA A 117 10.74 -5.03 -30.68
C ALA A 117 10.53 -5.93 -31.91
N SER A 118 11.34 -5.69 -32.96
CA SER A 118 11.43 -6.63 -34.08
C SER A 118 11.96 -7.99 -33.58
N PRO A 119 11.57 -9.12 -34.20
CA PRO A 119 11.98 -10.46 -33.78
C PRO A 119 13.40 -10.79 -34.23
N THR A 120 14.38 -9.94 -33.88
CA THR A 120 15.81 -10.12 -34.16
C THR A 120 16.62 -9.95 -32.89
N MET A 121 17.79 -10.60 -32.83
CA MET A 121 18.67 -10.50 -31.66
C MET A 121 19.17 -9.07 -31.45
N GLU A 122 19.50 -8.38 -32.55
CA GLU A 122 19.97 -6.99 -32.51
C GLU A 122 18.92 -6.04 -31.92
N ALA A 123 17.64 -6.24 -32.23
CA ALA A 123 16.56 -5.42 -31.71
C ALA A 123 16.31 -5.69 -30.21
N VAL A 124 16.53 -6.92 -29.75
CA VAL A 124 16.46 -7.27 -28.32
C VAL A 124 17.64 -6.68 -27.56
N GLU A 125 18.87 -6.83 -28.06
CA GLU A 125 20.09 -6.26 -27.44
C GLU A 125 19.97 -4.74 -27.27
N ALA A 126 19.47 -4.04 -28.28
CA ALA A 126 19.25 -2.59 -28.22
C ALA A 126 18.29 -2.12 -27.10
N LEU A 127 17.43 -2.99 -26.56
CA LEU A 127 16.53 -2.65 -25.46
C LEU A 127 17.21 -2.67 -24.08
N PHE A 128 18.28 -3.44 -23.93
CA PHE A 128 18.93 -3.69 -22.63
C PHE A 128 20.28 -3.01 -22.47
N GLY A 129 20.86 -2.48 -23.56
CA GLY A 129 22.21 -1.90 -23.59
C GLY A 129 23.28 -2.98 -23.52
#